data_AF-W0PJL3-F1
#
_entry.id   AF-W0PJL3-F1
#
_cell.length_a   1.000
_cell.length_b   1.000
_cell.length_c   1.000
_cell.angle_alpha   90.00
_cell.angle_beta   90.00
_cell.angle_gamma   90.00
#
_symmetry.space_group_name_H-M   'P 1'
#
loop_
_entity.id
_entity.type
_entity.pdbx_description
1 polymer ?
#
loop_
_entity_poly.entity_id
_entity_poly.type
_entity_poly.pdbx_seq_one_letter_code
_entity_poly.pdbx_strand_id
1 'polypeptide(L)'
;MTMINSHFVRPSAEQIKTARQFAASILADAAGRRGALDGRIQPLASHMQLCGPAFTVEVRPGDNLMIHAALVLARPGDVLVIDGQADTRAALMGELMCSHAVAAGLGGVVVDGAIRDRSELRENAFPVFACASNPNGPSKSLPGRIGHPVSVGGVTVSPGDLVCADQDGVVIVPRQDIDTVLDAAQKKIATEQKRRDDIASGNLIYGWLEQTLRNVGAIADDDSLAAMVSRFKEKTKAKYRQARTLHRAWRWTCLVCLVCLVCLVCLVCLVCLVCRVCQVSQVCQPVYHIRHKHGDYFFMSTVAIRPLK
;
A
#
# COMPACT_ATOMS: atom_id res chain seq x y z
N MET A 1 -1.58 40.52 19.68
CA MET A 1 -2.24 39.19 19.56
C MET A 1 -1.59 38.24 20.55
N THR A 2 -2.35 37.49 21.34
CA THR A 2 -1.80 36.48 22.25
C THR A 2 -1.31 35.27 21.46
N MET A 3 -0.17 34.70 21.86
CA MET A 3 0.42 33.53 21.21
C MET A 3 -0.39 32.26 21.45
N ILE A 4 -1.21 32.24 22.52
CA ILE A 4 -2.05 31.11 22.90
C ILE A 4 -3.51 31.53 22.75
N ASN A 5 -4.25 30.77 21.95
CA ASN A 5 -5.69 30.81 21.86
C ASN A 5 -6.26 29.41 22.18
N SER A 6 -6.74 29.21 23.40
CA SER A 6 -7.30 27.93 23.86
C SER A 6 -8.80 27.79 23.58
N HIS A 7 -9.45 28.81 23.01
CA HIS A 7 -10.90 28.87 22.84
C HIS A 7 -11.29 28.89 21.36
N PHE A 8 -11.79 27.76 20.88
CA PHE A 8 -12.35 27.58 19.54
C PHE A 8 -13.42 26.49 19.55
N VAL A 9 -14.28 26.53 18.54
CA VAL A 9 -15.40 25.59 18.38
C VAL A 9 -14.87 24.27 17.82
N ARG A 10 -15.29 23.15 18.41
CA ARG A 10 -14.95 21.79 17.96
C ARG A 10 -16.12 21.17 17.21
N PRO A 11 -15.90 20.17 16.34
CA PRO A 11 -16.96 19.36 15.77
C PRO A 11 -17.75 18.65 16.88
N SER A 12 -19.01 18.32 16.60
CA SER A 12 -19.84 17.56 17.53
C SER A 12 -19.34 16.12 17.67
N ALA A 13 -19.67 15.48 18.79
CA ALA A 13 -19.33 14.07 19.00
C ALA A 13 -19.94 13.16 17.91
N GLU A 14 -21.12 13.49 17.40
CA GLU A 14 -21.78 12.72 16.33
C GLU A 14 -21.08 12.92 14.98
N GLN A 15 -20.63 14.14 14.66
CA GLN A 15 -19.81 14.39 13.47
C GLN A 15 -18.53 13.55 13.50
N ILE A 16 -17.81 13.54 14.63
CA ILE A 16 -16.57 12.77 14.80
C ILE A 16 -16.86 11.26 14.70
N LYS A 17 -17.93 10.78 15.34
CA LYS A 17 -18.33 9.37 15.31
C LYS A 17 -18.68 8.91 13.89
N THR A 18 -19.42 9.71 13.13
CA THR A 18 -19.76 9.44 11.74
C THR A 18 -18.51 9.47 10.85
N ALA A 19 -17.65 10.49 11.01
CA ALA A 19 -16.40 10.61 10.27
C ALA A 19 -15.48 9.40 10.44
N ARG A 20 -15.41 8.81 11.65
CA ARG A 20 -14.61 7.60 11.96
C ARG A 20 -14.99 6.38 11.13
N GLN A 21 -16.17 6.35 10.51
CA GLN A 21 -16.63 5.22 9.69
C GLN A 21 -16.07 5.27 8.26
N PHE A 22 -15.51 6.41 7.84
CA PHE A 22 -14.99 6.62 6.50
C PHE A 22 -13.47 6.51 6.48
N ALA A 23 -12.93 5.86 5.45
CA ALA A 23 -11.50 5.91 5.16
C ALA A 23 -11.06 7.35 4.81
N ALA A 24 -9.82 7.71 5.11
CA ALA A 24 -9.27 9.03 4.81
C ALA A 24 -9.36 9.35 3.32
N SER A 25 -9.17 8.36 2.44
CA SER A 25 -9.30 8.49 0.98
C SER A 25 -10.73 8.84 0.54
N ILE A 26 -11.76 8.29 1.19
CA ILE A 26 -13.16 8.64 0.91
C ILE A 26 -13.46 10.08 1.30
N LEU A 27 -13.01 10.50 2.48
CA LEU A 27 -13.17 11.86 2.99
C LEU A 27 -12.41 12.87 2.11
N ALA A 28 -11.20 12.54 1.68
CA ALA A 28 -10.40 13.39 0.79
C ALA A 28 -11.10 13.62 -0.56
N ASP A 29 -11.63 12.57 -1.17
CA ASP A 29 -12.37 12.68 -2.43
C ASP A 29 -13.69 13.45 -2.25
N ALA A 30 -14.43 13.20 -1.16
CA ALA A 30 -15.65 13.92 -0.82
C ALA A 30 -15.40 15.42 -0.58
N ALA A 31 -14.24 15.77 -0.02
CA ALA A 31 -13.76 17.14 0.16
C ALA A 31 -13.10 17.74 -1.11
N GLY A 32 -13.24 17.09 -2.27
CA GLY A 32 -12.73 17.59 -3.55
C GLY A 32 -11.21 17.54 -3.69
N ARG A 33 -10.53 16.67 -2.92
CA ARG A 33 -9.08 16.44 -2.92
C ARG A 33 -8.26 17.69 -2.53
N ARG A 34 -8.80 18.51 -1.63
CA ARG A 34 -8.16 19.76 -1.16
C ARG A 34 -7.58 19.67 0.26
N GLY A 35 -8.02 18.68 1.04
CA GLY A 35 -7.66 18.54 2.45
C GLY A 35 -6.59 17.50 2.76
N ALA A 36 -6.13 16.74 1.76
CA ALA A 36 -5.10 15.71 1.97
C ALA A 36 -3.74 16.38 2.22
N LEU A 37 -3.09 16.02 3.32
CA LEU A 37 -1.75 16.48 3.62
C LEU A 37 -0.72 15.81 2.70
N ASP A 38 0.46 16.43 2.56
CA ASP A 38 1.60 15.84 1.87
C ASP A 38 1.90 14.42 2.39
N GLY A 39 2.06 13.48 1.45
CA GLY A 39 2.29 12.06 1.73
C GLY A 39 3.58 11.76 2.50
N ARG A 40 4.45 12.74 2.77
CA ARG A 40 5.55 12.59 3.73
C ARG A 40 5.05 12.32 5.15
N ILE A 41 3.88 12.83 5.51
CA ILE A 41 3.29 12.66 6.85
C ILE A 41 2.58 11.30 6.89
N GLN A 42 3.26 10.31 7.47
CA GLN A 42 2.82 8.91 7.48
C GLN A 42 2.61 8.41 8.91
N PRO A 43 1.72 7.42 9.12
CA PRO A 43 1.61 6.78 10.42
C PRO A 43 2.90 6.04 10.75
N LEU A 44 3.26 5.98 12.04
CA LEU A 44 4.44 5.22 12.45
C LEU A 44 4.25 3.70 12.25
N ALA A 45 3.01 3.21 12.36
CA ALA A 45 2.61 1.82 12.15
C ALA A 45 1.25 1.72 11.44
N SER A 46 1.03 0.62 10.70
CA SER A 46 -0.13 0.45 9.81
C SER A 46 -1.49 0.36 10.52
N HIS A 47 -1.52 0.05 11.82
CA HIS A 47 -2.76 0.01 12.60
C HIS A 47 -3.19 1.37 13.15
N MET A 48 -2.36 2.41 12.99
CA MET A 48 -2.65 3.72 13.55
C MET A 48 -3.72 4.44 12.72
N GLN A 49 -4.76 4.87 13.42
CA GLN A 49 -5.85 5.66 12.87
C GLN A 49 -6.25 6.71 13.89
N LEU A 50 -6.62 7.91 13.43
CA LEU A 50 -7.14 8.96 14.31
C LEU A 50 -8.29 9.70 13.65
N CYS A 51 -9.16 10.26 14.49
CA CYS A 51 -10.22 11.16 14.06
C CYS A 51 -10.64 12.06 15.23
N GLY A 52 -10.53 13.37 15.05
CA GLY A 52 -10.86 14.34 16.08
C GLY A 52 -10.63 15.81 15.66
N PRO A 53 -10.99 16.77 16.52
CA PRO A 53 -10.73 18.19 16.29
C PRO A 53 -9.24 18.51 16.27
N ALA A 54 -8.82 19.35 15.33
CA ALA A 54 -7.48 19.90 15.25
C ALA A 54 -7.22 20.85 16.43
N PHE A 55 -6.24 20.53 17.26
CA PHE A 55 -5.60 21.45 18.19
C PHE A 55 -4.26 21.86 17.59
N THR A 56 -4.25 23.03 16.93
CA THR A 56 -3.12 23.46 16.12
C THR A 56 -2.00 24.05 16.96
N VAL A 57 -0.77 23.70 16.59
CA VAL A 57 0.46 24.18 17.22
C VAL A 57 1.45 24.56 16.14
N GLU A 58 1.95 25.78 16.16
CA GLU A 58 3.08 26.24 15.36
C GLU A 58 4.32 26.31 16.24
N VAL A 59 5.41 25.74 15.74
CA VAL A 59 6.74 25.89 16.34
C VAL A 59 7.76 26.40 15.33
N ARG A 60 8.87 26.94 15.84
CA ARG A 60 10.06 27.17 15.04
C ARG A 60 10.80 25.85 14.80
N PRO A 61 11.49 25.69 13.64
CA PRO A 61 12.29 24.50 13.35
C PRO A 61 13.21 24.12 14.51
N GLY A 62 13.07 22.91 15.02
CA GLY A 62 13.90 22.36 16.10
C GLY A 62 13.56 22.81 17.52
N ASP A 63 12.44 23.51 17.76
CA ASP A 63 11.97 23.86 19.11
C ASP A 63 10.61 23.23 19.42
N ASN A 64 10.40 22.74 20.65
CA ASN A 64 9.15 22.09 21.04
C ASN A 64 8.46 22.72 22.27
N LEU A 65 8.83 23.93 22.69
CA LEU A 65 8.24 24.60 23.87
C LEU A 65 6.72 24.70 23.78
N MET A 66 6.20 25.16 22.64
CA MET A 66 4.74 25.32 22.47
C MET A 66 4.00 23.98 22.43
N ILE A 67 4.67 22.89 22.08
CA ILE A 67 4.05 21.56 22.08
C ILE A 67 3.84 21.09 23.52
N HIS A 68 4.78 21.36 24.43
CA HIS A 68 4.58 21.10 25.86
C HIS A 68 3.42 21.92 26.45
N ALA A 69 3.28 23.19 26.08
CA ALA A 69 2.14 24.00 26.50
C ALA A 69 0.82 23.46 25.90
N ALA A 70 0.83 23.02 24.65
CA ALA A 70 -0.34 22.44 23.99
C ALA A 70 -0.83 21.15 24.65
N LEU A 71 0.08 20.26 25.08
CA LEU A 71 -0.26 19.02 25.80
C LEU A 71 -1.07 19.29 27.08
N VAL A 72 -0.78 20.38 27.78
CA VAL A 72 -1.49 20.78 29.01
C VAL A 72 -2.85 21.42 28.70
N LEU A 73 -2.97 22.11 27.56
CA LEU A 73 -4.16 22.91 27.20
C LEU A 73 -5.20 22.12 26.39
N ALA A 74 -4.77 21.08 25.67
CA ALA A 74 -5.62 20.26 24.84
C ALA A 74 -6.68 19.52 25.66
N ARG A 75 -7.84 19.28 25.05
CA ARG A 75 -8.96 18.57 25.69
C ARG A 75 -9.00 17.12 25.25
N PRO A 76 -9.57 16.22 26.06
CA PRO A 76 -9.78 14.83 25.64
C PRO A 76 -10.44 14.74 24.25
N GLY A 77 -9.88 13.90 23.39
CA GLY A 77 -10.28 13.72 22.00
C GLY A 77 -9.65 14.68 20.99
N ASP A 78 -8.99 15.77 21.41
CA ASP A 78 -8.25 16.66 20.51
C ASP A 78 -7.10 15.91 19.82
N VAL A 79 -6.85 16.24 18.55
CA VAL A 79 -5.69 15.79 17.78
C VAL A 79 -4.72 16.95 17.70
N LEU A 80 -3.50 16.76 18.24
CA LEU A 80 -2.44 17.76 18.08
C LEU A 80 -1.99 17.80 16.63
N VAL A 81 -2.13 18.94 15.97
CA VAL A 81 -1.67 19.16 14.60
C VAL A 81 -0.54 20.17 14.63
N ILE A 82 0.68 19.69 14.42
CA ILE A 82 1.91 20.43 14.69
C ILE A 82 2.56 20.84 13.37
N ASP A 83 2.62 22.15 13.14
CA ASP A 83 3.42 22.79 12.11
C ASP A 83 4.85 22.96 12.61
N GLY A 84 5.68 21.97 12.26
CA GLY A 84 7.12 21.98 12.44
C GLY A 84 7.89 22.45 11.20
N GLN A 85 7.20 23.04 10.22
CA GLN A 85 7.77 23.53 8.97
C GLN A 85 8.56 22.47 8.18
N ALA A 86 8.13 21.21 8.29
CA ALA A 86 8.79 20.04 7.72
C ALA A 86 10.26 19.86 8.15
N ASP A 87 10.70 20.48 9.25
CA ASP A 87 12.07 20.34 9.73
C ASP A 87 12.28 18.93 10.32
N THR A 88 13.25 18.23 9.76
CA THR A 88 13.57 16.84 10.15
C THR A 88 14.92 16.72 10.85
N ARG A 89 15.57 17.84 11.16
CA ARG A 89 16.91 17.88 11.79
C ARG A 89 16.89 17.62 13.30
N ALA A 90 15.75 17.80 13.96
CA ALA A 90 15.52 17.51 15.37
C ALA A 90 14.09 17.01 15.60
N ALA A 91 13.92 16.08 16.55
CA ALA A 91 12.62 15.50 16.86
C ALA A 91 11.78 16.45 17.73
N LEU A 92 10.57 16.76 17.28
CA LEU A 92 9.63 17.62 18.03
C LEU A 92 8.85 16.86 19.10
N MET A 93 8.65 15.56 18.89
CA MET A 93 7.92 14.64 19.77
C MET A 93 8.71 13.34 20.00
N GLY A 94 8.51 12.73 21.16
CA GLY A 94 9.04 11.41 21.53
C GLY A 94 8.09 10.67 22.46
N GLU A 95 8.53 9.56 23.04
CA GLU A 95 7.69 8.64 23.85
C GLU A 95 7.04 9.36 25.04
N LEU A 96 7.81 10.06 25.88
CA LEU A 96 7.29 10.73 27.08
C LEU A 96 6.17 11.73 26.79
N MET A 97 6.26 12.45 25.66
CA MET A 97 5.25 13.42 25.25
C MET A 97 3.99 12.72 24.74
N CYS A 98 4.13 11.59 24.06
CA CYS A 98 2.99 10.77 23.65
C CYS A 98 2.32 10.12 24.87
N SER A 99 3.10 9.67 25.86
CA SER A 99 2.57 9.15 27.13
C SER A 99 1.79 10.21 27.92
N HIS A 100 2.22 11.48 27.89
CA HIS A 100 1.40 12.60 28.38
C HIS A 100 0.08 12.69 27.60
N ALA A 101 0.14 12.71 26.26
CA ALA A 101 -1.05 12.82 25.41
C ALA A 101 -2.06 11.69 25.68
N VAL A 102 -1.58 10.47 25.91
CA VAL A 102 -2.42 9.32 26.32
C VAL A 102 -3.08 9.59 27.67
N ALA A 103 -2.32 10.03 28.68
CA ALA A 103 -2.86 10.33 30.00
C ALA A 103 -3.90 11.48 29.98
N ALA A 104 -3.73 12.45 29.08
CA ALA A 104 -4.68 13.53 28.84
C ALA A 104 -5.90 13.12 27.98
N GLY A 105 -5.93 11.88 27.47
CA GLY A 105 -7.02 11.36 26.65
C GLY A 105 -7.09 11.97 25.25
N LEU A 106 -5.97 12.42 24.68
CA LEU A 106 -5.93 12.98 23.33
C LEU A 106 -6.22 11.92 22.26
N GLY A 107 -6.73 12.35 21.11
CA GLY A 107 -7.10 11.49 20.00
C GLY A 107 -5.95 11.07 19.08
N GLY A 108 -4.78 11.72 19.20
CA GLY A 108 -3.61 11.45 18.39
C GLY A 108 -2.72 12.67 18.17
N VAL A 109 -1.65 12.50 17.39
CA VAL A 109 -0.78 13.59 16.96
C VAL A 109 -0.37 13.46 15.49
N VAL A 110 -0.37 14.60 14.81
CA VAL A 110 0.14 14.80 13.45
C VAL A 110 1.28 15.82 13.51
N VAL A 111 2.46 15.45 13.04
CA VAL A 111 3.68 16.27 13.11
C VAL A 111 4.23 16.50 11.70
N ASP A 112 4.19 17.74 11.21
CA ASP A 112 4.95 18.12 10.01
C ASP A 112 6.42 18.39 10.39
N GLY A 113 7.13 17.32 10.74
CA GLY A 113 8.50 17.32 11.25
C GLY A 113 8.95 15.93 11.70
N ALA A 114 10.13 15.85 12.32
CA ALA A 114 10.65 14.58 12.85
C ALA A 114 10.13 14.26 14.26
N ILE A 115 10.11 12.96 14.58
CA ILE A 115 9.90 12.41 15.93
C ILE A 115 11.08 11.53 16.34
N ARG A 116 11.09 11.05 17.59
CA ARG A 116 12.05 10.04 18.09
C ARG A 116 11.34 8.95 18.88
N ASP A 117 12.09 7.96 19.36
CA ASP A 117 11.58 6.81 20.11
C ASP A 117 10.59 5.97 19.27
N ARG A 118 10.92 5.80 17.99
CA ARG A 118 10.03 5.22 16.98
C ARG A 118 9.65 3.77 17.32
N SER A 119 10.57 2.97 17.86
CA SER A 119 10.31 1.57 18.23
C SER A 119 9.14 1.48 19.21
N GLU A 120 9.24 2.22 20.30
CA GLU A 120 8.29 2.26 21.41
C GLU A 120 6.95 2.83 20.92
N LEU A 121 6.99 3.94 20.18
CA LEU A 121 5.78 4.57 19.66
C LEU A 121 5.01 3.69 18.68
N ARG A 122 5.69 2.83 17.90
CA ARG A 122 5.03 1.91 16.95
C ARG A 122 4.26 0.79 17.63
N GLU A 123 4.68 0.36 18.80
CA GLU A 123 4.03 -0.72 19.55
C GLU A 123 2.79 -0.20 20.32
N ASN A 124 2.76 1.10 20.59
CA ASN A 124 1.64 1.75 21.28
C ASN A 124 0.40 1.88 20.38
N ALA A 125 -0.78 1.89 21.03
CA ALA A 125 -2.06 2.13 20.36
C ALA A 125 -2.32 3.61 20.07
N PHE A 126 -1.57 4.52 20.69
CA PHE A 126 -1.73 5.96 20.48
C PHE A 126 -1.26 6.35 19.07
N PRO A 127 -2.13 6.94 18.22
CA PRO A 127 -1.80 7.19 16.83
C PRO A 127 -0.88 8.40 16.67
N VAL A 128 0.26 8.16 15.99
CA VAL A 128 1.30 9.15 15.71
C VAL A 128 1.58 9.17 14.21
N PHE A 129 1.46 10.36 13.60
CA PHE A 129 1.77 10.62 12.21
C PHE A 129 2.91 11.65 12.12
N ALA A 130 3.94 11.36 11.34
CA ALA A 130 5.13 12.21 11.26
C ALA A 130 5.85 12.10 9.90
N CYS A 131 6.71 13.08 9.60
CA CYS A 131 7.51 13.10 8.37
C CYS A 131 8.71 12.17 8.41
N ALA A 132 9.38 12.07 9.57
CA ALA A 132 10.65 11.36 9.70
C ALA A 132 10.94 10.97 11.16
N SER A 133 12.06 10.29 11.36
CA SER A 133 12.62 10.04 12.69
C SER A 133 14.02 10.62 12.80
N ASN A 134 14.35 11.25 13.92
CA ASN A 134 15.66 11.85 14.17
C ASN A 134 16.03 11.74 15.67
N PRO A 135 17.25 11.28 16.03
CA PRO A 135 17.64 11.16 17.45
C PRO A 135 17.91 12.50 18.15
N ASN A 136 18.19 13.58 17.40
CA ASN A 136 18.50 14.89 17.98
C ASN A 136 17.28 15.45 18.73
N GLY A 137 17.50 15.91 19.95
CA GLY A 137 16.48 16.58 20.74
C GLY A 137 16.24 18.04 20.31
N PRO A 138 15.04 18.60 20.59
CA PRO A 138 14.70 19.97 20.26
C PRO A 138 15.10 20.94 21.40
N SER A 139 15.26 22.23 21.07
CA SER A 139 15.30 23.32 22.05
C SER A 139 13.91 23.58 22.65
N LYS A 140 13.87 24.43 23.70
CA LYS A 140 12.65 24.84 24.42
C LYS A 140 12.68 26.32 24.80
N SER A 141 13.13 27.16 23.88
CA SER A 141 13.42 28.58 24.13
C SER A 141 12.78 29.52 23.12
N LEU A 142 12.21 29.01 22.03
CA LEU A 142 11.64 29.83 20.98
C LEU A 142 10.11 29.95 21.10
N PRO A 143 9.55 31.13 20.78
CA PRO A 143 8.11 31.30 20.75
C PRO A 143 7.48 30.58 19.54
N GLY A 144 6.20 30.29 19.66
CA GLY A 144 5.34 29.81 18.58
C GLY A 144 3.88 30.09 18.92
N ARG A 145 2.93 29.46 18.22
CA ARG A 145 1.50 29.78 18.35
C ARG A 145 0.67 28.54 18.66
N ILE A 146 -0.36 28.68 19.49
CA ILE A 146 -1.34 27.63 19.78
C ILE A 146 -2.73 28.14 19.44
N GLY A 147 -3.53 27.31 18.75
CA GLY A 147 -4.91 27.64 18.41
C GLY A 147 -5.03 28.79 17.41
N HIS A 148 -4.06 28.88 16.50
CA HIS A 148 -4.09 29.74 15.32
C HIS A 148 -4.04 28.87 14.05
N PRO A 149 -4.48 29.38 12.88
CA PRO A 149 -4.29 28.65 11.63
C PRO A 149 -2.82 28.38 11.35
N VAL A 150 -2.51 27.15 10.91
CA VAL A 150 -1.15 26.66 10.62
C VAL A 150 -1.08 26.04 9.23
N SER A 151 0.13 25.83 8.70
CA SER A 151 0.35 25.19 7.40
C SER A 151 1.06 23.85 7.58
N VAL A 152 0.33 22.75 7.44
CA VAL A 152 0.83 21.40 7.73
C VAL A 152 0.70 20.58 6.46
N GLY A 153 1.79 19.99 5.97
CA GLY A 153 1.76 19.16 4.76
C GLY A 153 1.21 19.90 3.52
N GLY A 154 1.41 21.22 3.43
CA GLY A 154 0.90 22.03 2.32
C GLY A 154 -0.58 22.43 2.40
N VAL A 155 -1.27 22.10 3.50
CA VAL A 155 -2.68 22.43 3.74
C VAL A 155 -2.81 23.40 4.90
N THR A 156 -3.72 24.37 4.79
CA THR A 156 -4.08 25.24 5.91
C THR A 156 -4.99 24.49 6.87
N VAL A 157 -4.60 24.42 8.15
CA VAL A 157 -5.38 23.78 9.21
C VAL A 157 -5.79 24.84 10.22
N SER A 158 -7.09 25.00 10.42
CA SER A 158 -7.64 25.88 11.45
C SER A 158 -7.94 25.10 12.74
N PRO A 159 -7.86 25.75 13.91
CA PRO A 159 -8.28 25.13 15.16
C PRO A 159 -9.74 24.70 15.09
N GLY A 160 -10.00 23.44 15.45
CA GLY A 160 -11.34 22.85 15.41
C GLY A 160 -11.78 22.28 14.06
N ASP A 161 -10.93 22.33 13.03
CA ASP A 161 -11.14 21.52 11.82
C ASP A 161 -11.12 20.02 12.18
N LEU A 162 -11.79 19.20 11.38
CA LEU A 162 -11.80 17.76 11.58
C LEU A 162 -10.55 17.16 10.92
N VAL A 163 -9.78 16.42 11.71
CA VAL A 163 -8.63 15.65 11.25
C VAL A 163 -9.04 14.20 11.23
N CYS A 164 -8.91 13.52 10.09
CA CYS A 164 -9.02 12.07 9.97
C CYS A 164 -7.74 11.53 9.37
N ALA A 165 -7.26 10.39 9.84
CA ALA A 165 -6.08 9.77 9.28
C ALA A 165 -6.10 8.25 9.45
N ASP A 166 -5.52 7.57 8.47
CA ASP A 166 -5.31 6.13 8.43
C ASP A 166 -4.01 5.82 7.66
N GLN A 167 -3.85 4.58 7.18
CA GLN A 167 -2.65 4.15 6.47
C GLN A 167 -2.38 4.93 5.16
N ASP A 168 -3.40 5.53 4.54
CA ASP A 168 -3.22 6.30 3.31
C ASP A 168 -2.63 7.70 3.59
N GLY A 169 -2.78 8.21 4.81
CA GLY A 169 -2.29 9.50 5.24
C GLY A 169 -3.32 10.29 6.05
N VAL A 170 -3.19 11.61 6.03
CA VAL A 170 -4.00 12.54 6.83
C VAL A 170 -4.86 13.42 5.92
N VAL A 171 -6.13 13.59 6.28
CA VAL A 171 -7.05 14.52 5.63
C VAL A 171 -7.63 15.51 6.64
N ILE A 172 -7.68 16.78 6.24
CA ILE A 172 -8.27 17.87 6.98
C ILE A 172 -9.58 18.27 6.30
N VAL A 173 -10.66 18.30 7.08
CA VAL A 173 -11.96 18.79 6.64
C VAL A 173 -12.27 20.08 7.41
N PRO A 174 -12.38 21.23 6.72
CA PRO A 174 -12.74 22.49 7.37
C PRO A 174 -14.00 22.34 8.19
N ARG A 175 -14.03 22.89 9.40
CA ARG A 175 -15.15 22.67 10.35
C ARG A 175 -16.52 23.00 9.76
N GLN A 176 -16.59 24.03 8.93
CA GLN A 176 -17.82 24.50 8.27
C GLN A 176 -18.32 23.56 7.16
N ASP A 177 -17.45 22.70 6.63
CA ASP A 177 -17.75 21.81 5.51
C ASP A 177 -18.03 20.36 5.96
N ILE A 178 -17.88 20.06 7.26
CA ILE A 178 -17.97 18.70 7.80
C ILE A 178 -19.27 18.00 7.35
N ASP A 179 -20.43 18.61 7.57
CA ASP A 179 -21.71 17.95 7.25
C ASP A 179 -21.85 17.68 5.74
N THR A 180 -21.41 18.63 4.92
CA THR A 180 -21.42 18.49 3.45
C THR A 180 -20.49 17.35 2.99
N VAL A 181 -19.31 17.24 3.59
CA VAL A 181 -18.34 16.20 3.28
C VAL A 181 -18.83 14.83 3.75
N LEU A 182 -19.45 14.73 4.93
CA LEU A 182 -20.00 13.46 5.44
C LEU A 182 -21.15 12.95 4.54
N ASP A 183 -22.04 13.83 4.11
CA ASP A 183 -23.12 13.48 3.16
C ASP A 183 -22.56 13.00 1.81
N ALA A 184 -21.52 13.67 1.30
CA ALA A 184 -20.86 13.28 0.06
C ALA A 184 -20.10 11.95 0.21
N ALA A 185 -19.43 11.72 1.34
CA ALA A 185 -18.74 10.47 1.66
C ALA A 185 -19.71 9.29 1.68
N GLN A 186 -20.88 9.45 2.29
CA GLN A 186 -21.91 8.41 2.32
C GLN A 186 -22.40 8.02 0.92
N LYS A 187 -22.67 9.02 0.06
CA LYS A 187 -23.07 8.80 -1.35
C LYS A 187 -21.96 8.10 -2.15
N LYS A 188 -20.70 8.47 -1.89
CA LYS A 188 -19.54 7.87 -2.54
C LYS A 188 -19.39 6.39 -2.17
N ILE A 189 -19.52 6.03 -0.89
CA ILE A 189 -19.50 4.62 -0.47
C ILE A 189 -20.59 3.81 -1.15
N ALA A 190 -21.82 4.33 -1.21
CA ALA A 190 -22.91 3.62 -1.89
C ALA A 190 -22.62 3.38 -3.39
N THR A 191 -22.02 4.37 -4.06
CA THR A 191 -21.61 4.27 -5.47
C THR A 191 -20.47 3.25 -5.65
N GLU A 192 -19.48 3.26 -4.75
CA GLU A 192 -18.37 2.31 -4.79
C GLU A 192 -18.80 0.90 -4.43
N GLN A 193 -19.79 0.72 -3.56
CA GLN A 193 -20.32 -0.60 -3.25
C GLN A 193 -20.98 -1.23 -4.48
N LYS A 194 -21.84 -0.48 -5.17
CA LYS A 194 -22.41 -0.93 -6.45
C LYS A 194 -21.30 -1.31 -7.45
N ARG A 195 -20.23 -0.51 -7.51
CA ARG A 195 -19.08 -0.79 -8.38
C ARG A 195 -18.34 -2.06 -7.97
N ARG A 196 -18.20 -2.34 -6.68
CA ARG A 196 -17.61 -3.60 -6.18
C ARG A 196 -18.48 -4.79 -6.58
N ASP A 197 -19.80 -4.65 -6.52
CA ASP A 197 -20.75 -5.70 -6.92
C ASP A 197 -20.69 -5.96 -8.45
N ASP A 198 -20.57 -4.91 -9.26
CA ASP A 198 -20.34 -5.02 -10.72
C ASP A 198 -19.02 -5.74 -11.02
N ILE A 199 -17.94 -5.40 -10.32
CA ILE A 199 -16.64 -6.07 -10.46
C ILE A 199 -16.74 -7.55 -10.07
N ALA A 200 -17.40 -7.86 -8.95
CA ALA A 200 -17.57 -9.22 -8.45
C ALA A 200 -18.43 -10.09 -9.41
N SER A 201 -19.40 -9.48 -10.10
CA SER A 201 -20.22 -10.14 -11.12
C SER A 201 -19.55 -10.24 -12.51
N GLY A 202 -18.34 -9.68 -12.67
CA GLY A 202 -17.59 -9.71 -13.93
C GLY A 202 -17.95 -8.62 -14.93
N ASN A 203 -18.77 -7.64 -14.54
CA ASN A 203 -19.08 -6.44 -15.32
C ASN A 203 -17.93 -5.43 -15.19
N LEU A 204 -16.89 -5.63 -15.99
CA LEU A 204 -15.63 -4.86 -15.90
C LEU A 204 -15.56 -3.63 -16.82
N ILE A 205 -16.54 -3.44 -17.70
CA ILE A 205 -16.61 -2.27 -18.59
C ILE A 205 -17.51 -1.22 -17.95
N TYR A 206 -16.90 -0.12 -17.53
CA TYR A 206 -17.63 0.97 -16.89
C TYR A 206 -18.42 1.79 -17.93
N GLY A 207 -19.64 2.19 -17.59
CA GLY A 207 -20.50 2.97 -18.50
C GLY A 207 -19.91 4.32 -18.92
N TRP A 208 -19.08 4.95 -18.09
CA TRP A 208 -18.41 6.23 -18.41
C TRP A 208 -17.09 6.08 -19.16
N LEU A 209 -16.47 4.89 -19.12
CA LEU A 209 -15.09 4.69 -19.56
C LEU A 209 -14.94 4.90 -21.06
N GLU A 210 -15.82 4.31 -21.87
CA GLU A 210 -15.71 4.42 -23.33
C GLU A 210 -15.85 5.88 -23.80
N GLN A 211 -16.86 6.60 -23.31
CA GLN A 211 -17.04 8.00 -23.66
C GLN A 211 -15.85 8.86 -23.22
N THR A 212 -15.27 8.58 -22.04
CA THR A 212 -14.10 9.30 -21.56
C THR A 212 -12.87 9.02 -22.44
N LEU A 213 -12.68 7.76 -22.84
CA LEU A 213 -11.61 7.37 -23.77
C LEU A 213 -11.78 8.03 -25.13
N ARG A 214 -13.01 8.16 -25.65
CA ARG A 214 -13.30 8.92 -26.88
C ARG A 214 -12.95 10.40 -26.72
N ASN A 215 -13.37 11.01 -25.61
CA ASN A 215 -13.13 12.44 -25.36
C ASN A 215 -11.64 12.79 -25.32
N VAL A 216 -10.76 11.87 -24.91
CA VAL A 216 -9.31 12.05 -24.93
C VAL A 216 -8.63 11.51 -26.19
N GLY A 217 -9.40 11.04 -27.18
CA GLY A 217 -8.90 10.49 -28.44
C GLY A 217 -8.21 9.11 -28.32
N ALA A 218 -8.41 8.39 -27.21
CA ALA A 218 -7.82 7.07 -27.00
C ALA A 218 -8.56 5.94 -27.74
N ILE A 219 -9.81 6.16 -28.14
CA ILE A 219 -10.61 5.26 -28.99
C ILE A 219 -11.12 6.08 -30.17
N ALA A 220 -10.97 5.53 -31.39
CA ALA A 220 -11.50 6.12 -32.60
C ALA A 220 -13.04 6.12 -32.60
N ASP A 221 -13.67 7.10 -33.24
CA ASP A 221 -15.13 7.26 -33.25
C ASP A 221 -15.89 6.03 -33.80
N ASP A 222 -15.25 5.24 -34.65
CA ASP A 222 -15.79 4.04 -35.29
C ASP A 222 -15.47 2.72 -34.55
N ASP A 223 -14.69 2.74 -33.48
CA ASP A 223 -14.33 1.55 -32.69
C ASP A 223 -14.99 1.56 -31.31
N SER A 224 -15.05 0.43 -30.59
CA SER A 224 -15.59 0.36 -29.22
C SER A 224 -14.67 -0.39 -28.28
N LEU A 225 -14.75 -0.07 -26.99
CA LEU A 225 -13.93 -0.71 -25.98
C LEU A 225 -14.25 -2.21 -25.88
N ALA A 226 -15.53 -2.57 -25.99
CA ALA A 226 -15.98 -3.97 -25.99
C ALA A 226 -15.41 -4.76 -27.20
N ALA A 227 -15.36 -4.15 -28.39
CA ALA A 227 -14.77 -4.76 -29.56
C ALA A 227 -13.24 -4.93 -29.40
N MET A 228 -12.54 -3.91 -28.89
CA MET A 228 -11.10 -3.99 -28.58
C MET A 228 -10.79 -5.13 -27.60
N VAL A 229 -11.54 -5.25 -26.51
CA VAL A 229 -11.39 -6.34 -25.52
C VAL A 229 -11.61 -7.70 -26.17
N SER A 230 -12.62 -7.85 -27.02
CA SER A 230 -12.92 -9.10 -27.72
C SER A 230 -11.79 -9.50 -28.67
N ARG A 231 -11.30 -8.57 -29.50
CA ARG A 231 -10.17 -8.81 -30.41
C ARG A 231 -8.90 -9.21 -29.65
N PHE A 232 -8.61 -8.58 -28.50
CA PHE A 232 -7.47 -8.95 -27.65
C PHE A 232 -7.61 -10.36 -27.06
N LYS A 233 -8.80 -10.73 -26.59
CA LYS A 233 -9.08 -12.08 -26.07
C LYS A 233 -8.95 -13.15 -27.15
N GLU A 234 -9.42 -12.88 -28.37
CA GLU A 234 -9.30 -13.79 -29.50
C GLU A 234 -7.84 -14.01 -29.93
N LYS A 235 -7.06 -12.94 -30.10
CA LYS A 235 -5.62 -13.04 -30.41
C LYS A 235 -4.87 -13.83 -29.33
N THR A 236 -5.18 -13.58 -28.06
CA THR A 236 -4.57 -14.32 -26.94
C THR A 236 -4.94 -15.81 -26.97
N LYS A 237 -6.22 -16.14 -27.20
CA LYS A 237 -6.68 -17.53 -27.35
C LYS A 237 -6.01 -18.24 -28.53
N ALA A 238 -5.87 -17.57 -29.68
CA ALA A 238 -5.20 -18.12 -30.86
C ALA A 238 -3.73 -18.45 -30.57
N LYS A 239 -3.00 -17.52 -29.93
CA LYS A 239 -1.60 -17.71 -29.52
C LYS A 239 -1.43 -18.89 -28.55
N TYR A 240 -2.31 -19.01 -27.56
CA TYR A 240 -2.30 -20.16 -26.63
C TYR A 240 -2.63 -21.49 -27.34
N ARG A 241 -3.58 -21.51 -28.28
CA ARG A 241 -3.88 -22.72 -29.06
C ARG A 241 -2.66 -23.16 -29.89
N GLN A 242 -1.97 -22.22 -30.53
CA GLN A 242 -0.77 -22.49 -31.32
C GLN A 242 0.40 -22.99 -30.45
N ALA A 243 0.62 -22.38 -29.28
CA ALA A 243 1.62 -22.87 -28.33
C ALA A 243 1.29 -24.29 -27.84
N ARG A 244 0.01 -24.60 -27.61
CA ARG A 244 -0.43 -25.93 -27.16
C ARG A 244 -0.30 -26.99 -28.26
N THR A 245 -0.54 -26.65 -29.53
CA THR A 245 -0.29 -27.57 -30.66
C THR A 245 1.21 -27.82 -30.85
N LEU A 246 2.05 -26.77 -30.76
CA LEU A 246 3.51 -26.92 -30.80
C LEU A 246 4.04 -27.79 -29.65
N HIS A 247 3.56 -27.58 -28.42
CA HIS A 247 3.95 -28.40 -27.27
C HIS A 247 3.47 -29.86 -27.40
N ARG A 248 2.28 -30.10 -27.98
CA ARG A 248 1.82 -31.47 -28.29
C ARG A 248 2.68 -32.12 -29.38
N ALA A 249 3.01 -31.39 -30.45
CA ALA A 249 3.89 -31.88 -31.50
C ALA A 249 5.27 -32.24 -30.96
N TRP A 250 5.87 -31.36 -30.14
CA TRP A 250 7.16 -31.61 -29.49
C TRP A 250 7.14 -32.86 -28.59
N ARG A 251 6.07 -33.03 -27.78
CA ARG A 251 5.88 -34.25 -26.99
C ARG A 251 5.81 -35.53 -27.84
N TRP A 252 5.12 -35.48 -28.97
CA TRP A 252 5.06 -36.60 -29.92
C TRP A 252 6.44 -36.89 -30.52
N THR A 253 7.18 -35.86 -30.94
CA THR A 253 8.54 -36.02 -31.47
C THR A 253 9.48 -36.63 -30.42
N CYS A 254 9.47 -36.14 -29.17
CA CYS A 254 10.26 -36.71 -28.09
C CYS A 254 9.90 -38.19 -27.80
N LEU A 255 8.61 -38.53 -27.83
CA LEU A 255 8.14 -39.91 -27.64
C LEU A 255 8.63 -40.83 -28.77
N VAL A 256 8.53 -40.38 -30.02
CA VAL A 256 9.05 -41.13 -31.18
C VAL A 256 10.57 -41.29 -31.09
N CYS A 257 11.32 -40.24 -30.75
CA CYS A 257 12.77 -40.33 -30.55
C CYS A 257 13.13 -41.31 -29.43
N LEU A 258 12.40 -41.31 -28.31
CA LEU A 258 12.62 -42.24 -27.20
C LEU A 258 12.37 -43.69 -27.63
N VAL A 259 11.28 -43.96 -28.35
CA VAL A 259 10.97 -45.29 -28.90
C VAL A 259 12.05 -45.74 -29.89
N CYS A 260 12.49 -44.86 -30.80
CA CYS A 260 13.59 -45.16 -31.71
C CYS A 260 14.89 -45.49 -30.96
N LEU A 261 15.22 -44.74 -29.90
CA LEU A 261 16.42 -44.97 -29.08
C LEU A 261 16.36 -46.33 -28.38
N VAL A 262 15.20 -46.68 -27.80
CA VAL A 262 14.95 -47.99 -27.18
C VAL A 262 15.08 -49.11 -28.22
N CYS A 263 14.48 -48.96 -29.40
CA CYS A 263 14.63 -49.92 -30.50
C CYS A 263 16.09 -50.09 -30.93
N LEU A 264 16.85 -49.00 -31.01
CA LEU A 264 18.28 -49.04 -31.37
C LEU A 264 19.10 -49.79 -30.31
N VAL A 265 18.86 -49.52 -29.02
CA VAL A 265 19.50 -50.23 -27.90
C VAL A 265 19.11 -51.71 -27.91
N CYS A 266 17.85 -52.05 -28.15
CA CYS A 266 17.40 -53.43 -28.31
C CYS A 266 18.09 -54.11 -29.49
N LEU A 267 18.28 -53.42 -30.62
CA LEU A 267 18.98 -53.96 -31.79
C LEU A 267 20.46 -54.24 -31.48
N VAL A 268 21.14 -53.29 -30.81
CA VAL A 268 22.53 -53.45 -30.37
C VAL A 268 22.64 -54.60 -29.37
N CYS A 269 21.74 -54.71 -28.41
CA CYS A 269 21.68 -55.85 -27.48
C CYS A 269 21.44 -57.17 -28.21
N LEU A 270 20.59 -57.21 -29.24
CA LEU A 270 20.34 -58.39 -30.06
C LEU A 270 21.60 -58.79 -30.85
N VAL A 271 22.29 -57.82 -31.44
CA VAL A 271 23.58 -58.03 -32.12
C VAL A 271 24.63 -58.52 -31.14
N CYS A 272 24.71 -57.95 -29.93
CA CYS A 272 25.61 -58.43 -28.88
C CYS A 272 25.25 -59.84 -28.37
N LEU A 273 23.96 -60.21 -28.36
CA LEU A 273 23.50 -61.55 -28.00
C LEU A 273 23.85 -62.56 -29.09
N VAL A 274 23.69 -62.20 -30.36
CA VAL A 274 24.12 -62.99 -31.52
C VAL A 274 25.66 -63.12 -31.53
N CYS A 275 26.39 -62.06 -31.21
CA CYS A 275 27.85 -62.11 -31.06
C CYS A 275 28.30 -62.96 -29.86
N ARG A 276 27.52 -63.05 -28.76
CA ARG A 276 27.84 -63.95 -27.63
C ARG A 276 27.64 -65.44 -27.94
N VAL A 277 26.86 -65.78 -28.97
CA VAL A 277 26.75 -67.17 -29.48
C VAL A 277 27.99 -67.55 -30.31
N CYS A 278 28.72 -66.57 -30.86
CA CYS A 278 30.04 -66.76 -31.47
C CYS A 278 31.16 -66.49 -30.46
N GLN A 279 31.56 -67.51 -29.70
CA GLN A 279 32.76 -67.46 -28.85
C GLN A 279 34.02 -67.11 -29.66
N VAL A 280 34.62 -65.93 -29.41
CA VAL A 280 36.08 -65.75 -29.44
C VAL A 280 36.50 -64.82 -28.31
N SER A 281 37.51 -65.30 -27.61
CA SER A 281 38.11 -64.82 -26.38
C SER A 281 38.90 -63.51 -26.51
N GLN A 282 39.02 -62.83 -25.38
CA GLN A 282 40.11 -61.93 -24.96
C GLN A 282 40.11 -60.43 -25.35
N VAL A 283 40.26 -59.65 -24.26
CA VAL A 283 40.91 -58.32 -24.15
C VAL A 283 40.16 -57.12 -24.74
N CYS A 284 39.54 -56.32 -23.86
CA CYS A 284 39.70 -54.86 -23.80
C CYS A 284 38.79 -54.26 -22.71
N GLN A 285 39.39 -53.74 -21.65
CA GLN A 285 38.84 -52.61 -20.89
C GLN A 285 39.37 -51.33 -21.55
N PRO A 286 38.54 -50.28 -21.66
CA PRO A 286 38.89 -49.09 -20.87
C PRO A 286 37.69 -48.38 -20.25
N VAL A 287 37.83 -48.14 -18.94
CA VAL A 287 37.61 -46.89 -18.19
C VAL A 287 36.87 -45.75 -18.92
N TYR A 288 35.65 -45.43 -18.47
CA TYR A 288 35.05 -44.11 -18.67
C TYR A 288 35.16 -43.30 -17.36
N HIS A 289 35.99 -42.25 -17.40
CA HIS A 289 35.99 -41.19 -16.39
C HIS A 289 34.94 -40.15 -16.77
N ILE A 290 33.83 -40.07 -16.02
CA ILE A 290 32.91 -38.94 -16.07
C ILE A 290 33.27 -38.02 -14.90
N ARG A 291 33.89 -36.87 -15.20
CA ARG A 291 34.03 -35.77 -14.24
C ARG A 291 32.69 -35.04 -14.13
N HIS A 292 32.04 -35.14 -12.97
CA HIS A 292 31.02 -34.20 -12.55
C HIS A 292 31.66 -32.86 -12.13
N LYS A 293 31.15 -31.75 -12.66
CA LYS A 293 31.20 -30.44 -12.00
C LYS A 293 29.78 -29.88 -11.94
N HIS A 294 29.29 -29.70 -10.71
CA HIS A 294 28.24 -28.75 -10.30
C HIS A 294 28.63 -27.32 -10.75
N GLY A 295 27.77 -26.34 -10.97
CA GLY A 295 26.30 -26.11 -10.91
C GLY A 295 25.98 -24.95 -11.88
N ASP A 296 24.79 -24.39 -12.08
CA ASP A 296 23.54 -24.37 -11.31
C ASP A 296 22.37 -23.95 -12.23
N TYR A 297 21.16 -24.13 -11.69
CA TYR A 297 19.83 -23.67 -12.13
C TYR A 297 19.00 -24.62 -13.01
N PHE A 298 18.27 -25.53 -12.33
CA PHE A 298 16.91 -25.89 -12.75
C PHE A 298 15.98 -25.99 -11.53
N PHE A 299 14.91 -25.19 -11.56
CA PHE A 299 13.74 -25.28 -10.69
C PHE A 299 13.01 -26.62 -10.95
N MET A 300 12.77 -27.40 -9.90
CA MET A 300 11.67 -28.37 -9.87
C MET A 300 10.92 -28.27 -8.54
N SER A 301 9.73 -27.66 -8.61
CA SER A 301 8.66 -27.88 -7.66
C SER A 301 8.06 -29.27 -7.88
N THR A 302 8.14 -30.16 -6.89
CA THR A 302 7.38 -31.41 -6.90
C THR A 302 6.47 -31.42 -5.68
N VAL A 303 5.18 -31.20 -5.95
CA VAL A 303 4.05 -31.45 -5.06
C VAL A 303 4.00 -32.95 -4.80
N ALA A 304 4.12 -33.36 -3.53
CA ALA A 304 3.91 -34.74 -3.11
C ALA A 304 2.42 -34.99 -2.87
N ILE A 305 1.81 -35.85 -3.69
CA ILE A 305 0.52 -36.48 -3.40
C ILE A 305 0.83 -37.93 -3.03
N ARG A 306 0.55 -38.30 -1.77
CA ARG A 306 0.57 -39.70 -1.30
C ARG A 306 -0.65 -40.45 -1.84
N PRO A 307 -0.54 -41.74 -2.22
CA PRO A 307 -1.67 -42.64 -2.22
C PRO A 307 -1.71 -43.48 -0.93
N LEU A 308 -2.93 -43.67 -0.45
CA LEU A 308 -3.33 -44.62 0.60
C LEU A 308 -3.10 -46.06 0.16
N LYS A 309 -2.53 -46.87 1.05
CA LYS A 309 -3.04 -48.18 1.49
C LYS A 309 -2.40 -48.51 2.84
#